data_AF-D4V936-F1
#
_entry.id   AF-D4V936-F1
#
_cell.length_a   1.000
_cell.length_b   1.000
_cell.length_c   1.000
_cell.angle_alpha   90.00
_cell.angle_beta   90.00
_cell.angle_gamma   90.00
#
_symmetry.space_group_name_H-M   'P 1'
#
loop_
_entity.id
_entity.type
_entity.pdbx_description
1 polymer ?
#
loop_
_entity_poly.entity_id
_entity_poly.type
_entity_poly.pdbx_seq_one_letter_code
_entity_poly.pdbx_strand_id
1 'polypeptide(L)' 'MDIVVDIDNPTLSTMYTLKTVLTEMFHCEIDLVRFRSSLPPFLKQNIEKEAIYV' A
#
# COMPACT_ATOMS: atom_id res chain seq x y z
N MET A 1 0.76 -10.45 2.07
CA MET A 1 1.94 -9.57 2.02
C MET A 1 1.44 -8.15 2.01
N ASP A 2 1.99 -7.29 2.86
CA ASP A 2 1.50 -5.91 3.02
C ASP A 2 2.36 -4.97 2.20
N ILE A 3 1.74 -4.21 1.31
CA ILE A 3 2.41 -3.25 0.44
C ILE A 3 1.85 -1.87 0.75
N VAL A 4 2.75 -0.95 1.07
CA VAL A 4 2.43 0.46 1.24
C VAL A 4 2.85 1.23 0.00
N VAL A 5 1.94 2.03 -0.56
CA VAL A 5 2.20 2.84 -1.75
C VAL A 5 1.98 4.33 -1.47
N ASP A 6 2.94 5.16 -1.87
CA ASP A 6 2.81 6.61 -1.84
C ASP A 6 2.45 7.11 -3.25
N ILE A 7 1.15 7.23 -3.51
CA ILE A 7 0.59 7.68 -4.78
C ILE A 7 -0.29 8.89 -4.52
N ASP A 8 -0.11 9.93 -5.32
CA ASP A 8 -0.94 11.12 -5.21
C ASP A 8 -2.31 10.93 -5.87
N ASN A 9 -3.37 11.29 -5.14
CA ASN A 9 -4.77 11.24 -5.54
C ASN A 9 -5.21 10.05 -6.45
N PRO A 10 -4.90 8.79 -6.10
CA PRO A 10 -5.30 7.65 -6.90
C PRO A 10 -6.81 7.47 -6.85
N THR A 11 -7.37 7.06 -7.99
CA THR A 11 -8.77 6.64 -8.05
C THR A 11 -8.94 5.26 -7.41
N LEU A 12 -10.17 4.90 -7.06
CA LEU A 12 -10.47 3.54 -6.58
C LEU A 12 -10.08 2.47 -7.62
N SER A 13 -10.31 2.75 -8.91
CA SER A 13 -9.93 1.83 -9.99
C SER A 13 -8.41 1.65 -10.06
N THR A 14 -7.63 2.72 -9.89
CA THR A 14 -6.17 2.63 -9.86
C THR A 14 -5.70 1.71 -8.74
N MET A 15 -6.23 1.89 -7.53
CA MET A 15 -5.88 1.06 -6.37
C MET A 15 -6.30 -0.40 -6.56
N TYR A 16 -7.50 -0.64 -7.11
CA TYR A 16 -8.00 -2.00 -7.37
C TYR A 16 -7.13 -2.72 -8.41
N THR A 17 -6.88 -2.08 -9.55
CA THR A 17 -6.01 -2.65 -10.59
C THR A 17 -4.61 -2.94 -10.07
N LEU A 18 -4.03 -2.03 -9.28
CA LEU A 18 -2.72 -2.24 -8.68
C LEU A 18 -2.73 -3.45 -7.73
N LYS A 19 -3.73 -3.56 -6.86
CA LYS A 19 -3.88 -4.73 -5.97
C LYS A 19 -3.99 -6.03 -6.76
N THR A 20 -4.82 -6.06 -7.81
CA THR A 20 -5.01 -7.26 -8.65
C THR A 20 -3.71 -7.67 -9.32
N VAL A 21 -3.03 -6.74 -10.00
CA VAL A 21 -1.77 -7.02 -10.69
C VAL A 21 -0.69 -7.52 -9.72
N LEU A 22 -0.54 -6.88 -8.55
CA LEU A 22 0.44 -7.33 -7.54
C LEU A 22 0.10 -8.72 -6.99
N THR A 23 -1.18 -9.00 -6.74
CA THR A 23 -1.64 -10.32 -6.28
C THR A 23 -1.33 -11.42 -7.30
N GLU A 24 -1.57 -11.14 -8.58
CA GLU A 24 -1.26 -12.06 -9.68
C GLU A 24 0.26 -12.27 -9.83
N MET A 25 1.05 -11.20 -9.79
CA MET A 25 2.51 -11.26 -9.94
C MET A 25 3.21 -12.01 -8.81
N PHE A 26 2.76 -11.82 -7.57
CA PHE A 26 3.37 -12.43 -6.39
C PHE A 26 2.71 -13.75 -5.98
N HIS A 27 1.65 -14.16 -6.68
CA HIS A 27 0.89 -15.38 -6.38
C HIS A 27 0.46 -15.50 -4.90
N CYS A 28 0.18 -14.36 -4.25
CA CYS A 28 -0.24 -14.31 -2.85
C CYS A 28 -1.16 -13.12 -2.60
N GLU A 29 -1.97 -13.20 -1.55
CA GLU A 29 -2.86 -12.11 -1.17
C GLU A 29 -2.05 -10.86 -0.76
N ILE A 30 -2.40 -9.73 -1.37
CA ILE A 30 -1.81 -8.42 -1.08
C ILE A 30 -2.79 -7.58 -0.25
N ASP A 31 -2.33 -7.09 0.90
CA ASP A 31 -2.94 -5.93 1.56
C ASP A 31 -2.26 -4.66 1.05
N LEU A 32 -3.04 -3.80 0.37
CA LEU A 32 -2.51 -2.62 -0.30
C LEU A 32 -2.98 -1.37 0.44
N VAL A 33 -2.04 -0.68 1.10
CA VAL A 33 -2.31 0.50 1.90
C VAL A 33 -1.75 1.74 1.19
N ARG A 34 -2.59 2.75 0.96
CA ARG A 34 -2.11 4.06 0.50
C ARG A 34 -1.51 4.84 1.68
N PHE A 35 -0.23 5.18 1.59
CA PHE A 35 0.40 6.14 2.48
C PHE A 35 -0.14 7.54 2.19
N ARG A 36 -0.69 8.20 3.22
CA ARG A 36 -1.27 9.53 3.09
C ARG A 36 -1.19 10.30 4.40
N SER A 37 -1.24 11.62 4.31
CA SER A 37 -1.16 12.52 5.46
C SER A 37 -2.23 12.24 6.53
N SER A 38 -3.42 11.78 6.13
CA SER A 38 -4.53 11.46 7.04
C SER A 38 -4.47 10.08 7.69
N LEU A 39 -3.43 9.27 7.46
CA LEU A 39 -3.26 8.02 8.21
C LEU A 39 -3.05 8.30 9.71
N PRO A 40 -3.61 7.46 10.61
CA PRO A 40 -3.36 7.57 12.04
C PRO A 40 -1.87 7.59 12.36
N PRO A 41 -1.40 8.46 13.28
CA PRO A 41 0.03 8.60 13.60
C PRO A 41 0.70 7.28 14.00
N PHE A 42 0.01 6.44 14.77
CA PHE A 42 0.52 5.13 15.19
C PHE A 42 0.78 4.19 14.00
N LEU A 43 -0.14 4.17 13.02
CA LEU A 43 0.03 3.34 11.83
C LEU A 43 1.17 3.85 10.95
N LYS A 44 1.32 5.17 10.82
CA LYS A 44 2.47 5.75 10.10
C LYS A 44 3.80 5.39 10.76
N GLN A 45 3.90 5.54 12.08
CA GLN A 45 5.14 5.22 12.80
C GLN A 45 5.53 3.75 12.64
N ASN A 46 4.55 2.84 12.64
CA ASN A 46 4.83 1.42 12.39
C ASN A 46 5.33 1.18 10.96
N ILE A 47 4.67 1.78 9.96
CA ILE A 47 5.11 1.71 8.56
C ILE A 47 6.53 2.28 8.43
N GLU A 48 6.81 3.46 8.95
CA GLU A 48 8.12 4.12 8.86
C GLU A 48 9.25 3.32 9.54
N LYS A 49 8.91 2.54 10.58
CA LYS A 49 9.87 1.72 11.31
C LYS A 49 10.15 0.37 10.64
N GLU A 50 9.14 -0.24 10.03
CA GLU A 50 9.18 -1.64 9.57
C GLU A 50 9.23 -1.77 8.04
N ALA A 51 8.74 -0.77 7.30
CA ALA A 51 8.69 -0.85 5.85
C ALA A 51 10.09 -0.83 5.24
N ILE A 52 10.28 -1.67 4.23
CA ILE A 52 11.47 -1.65 3.38
C ILE A 52 11.10 -0.82 2.15
N TYR A 53 11.80 0.30 1.95
CA TYR A 53 11.63 1.13 0.76
C TYR A 53 12.43 0.53 -0.40
N VAL A 54 11.77 0.31 -1.53
CA VAL A 54 12.33 -0.31 -2.74
C VAL A 54 12.13 0.62 -3.93
#